data_AF-A0A318N3G9-F1
#
_entry.id   AF-A0A318N3G9-F1
#
_cell.length_a   1.000
_cell.length_b   1.000
_cell.length_c   1.000
_cell.angle_alpha   90.00
_cell.angle_beta   90.00
_cell.angle_gamma   90.00
#
_symmetry.space_group_name_H-M   'P 1'
#
loop_
_entity.id
_entity.type
_entity.pdbx_description
1 polymer ?
#
loop_
_entity_poly.entity_id
_entity_poly.type
_entity_poly.pdbx_seq_one_letter_code
_entity_poly.pdbx_strand_id
1 'polypeptide(L)'
;MGQKRKKILLLGGTSEASQLVHCLQNNDSIEVIFSLAGVTKNPVLPRNVISRVGGFGGVTGLIMWLKNNQIDFLIDATHPFALQMTNNAWKAAKICGIPFLNLQRPAWQKRDGDHWYEVNSIPEAVKILGHRTLRVFLTIGRKDILLFKENIIQHHYWIRSVDKPDDTVLPSHAEVITARGPFDVQSEYDFLKQYHIECIVTKNSGGQTVYAKIDAARKLSIPVIMIQRPVMPQLPSVSTTDKAYQWLMSHLQG
;
A
#
# COMPACT_ATOMS: atom_id res chain seq x y z
N MET A 1 2.11 -13.20 39.72
CA MET A 1 2.90 -13.37 38.47
C MET A 1 2.13 -12.69 37.35
N GLY A 2 2.67 -11.63 36.74
CA GLY A 2 1.98 -10.92 35.66
C GLY A 2 1.80 -11.83 34.46
N GLN A 3 0.61 -11.84 33.86
CA GLN A 3 0.32 -12.60 32.66
C GLN A 3 1.27 -12.17 31.54
N LYS A 4 1.99 -13.13 30.93
CA LYS A 4 2.92 -12.84 29.84
C LYS A 4 2.13 -12.28 28.65
N ARG A 5 2.44 -11.05 28.22
CA ARG A 5 1.81 -10.44 27.04
C ARG A 5 2.12 -11.24 25.78
N LYS A 6 1.12 -11.37 24.90
CA LYS A 6 1.26 -11.97 23.58
C LYS A 6 1.87 -10.95 22.62
N LYS A 7 2.96 -11.33 21.95
CA LYS A 7 3.72 -10.46 21.04
C LYS A 7 3.22 -10.59 19.61
N ILE A 8 2.89 -9.46 19.03
CA ILE A 8 2.35 -9.39 17.67
C ILE A 8 3.33 -8.61 16.81
N LEU A 9 3.83 -9.24 15.74
CA LEU A 9 4.46 -8.49 14.67
C LEU A 9 3.38 -8.03 13.69
N LEU A 10 3.17 -6.72 13.59
CA LEU A 10 2.27 -6.10 12.63
C LEU A 10 3.08 -5.45 11.52
N LEU A 11 3.06 -6.05 10.32
CA LEU A 11 3.67 -5.46 9.13
C LEU A 11 2.75 -4.36 8.60
N GLY A 12 3.24 -3.13 8.57
CA GLY A 12 2.41 -1.95 8.32
C GLY A 12 2.70 -1.24 6.99
N GLY A 13 2.19 0.00 6.90
CA GLY A 13 2.30 0.86 5.73
C GLY A 13 0.95 1.22 5.09
N THR A 14 -0.16 0.85 5.73
CA THR A 14 -1.53 1.15 5.30
C THR A 14 -2.30 1.83 6.44
N SER A 15 -3.43 2.46 6.09
CA SER A 15 -4.36 3.02 7.09
C SER A 15 -4.94 1.94 7.99
N GLU A 16 -5.21 0.75 7.45
CA GLU A 16 -5.75 -0.39 8.18
C GLU A 16 -4.76 -0.87 9.25
N ALA A 17 -3.46 -0.88 8.93
CA ALA A 17 -2.43 -1.21 9.91
C ALA A 17 -2.42 -0.21 11.08
N SER A 18 -2.48 1.09 10.80
CA SER A 18 -2.52 2.13 11.83
C SER A 18 -3.80 2.08 12.67
N GLN A 19 -4.94 1.80 12.05
CA GLN A 19 -6.21 1.60 12.76
C GLN A 19 -6.15 0.37 13.67
N LEU A 20 -5.58 -0.74 13.20
CA LEU A 20 -5.43 -1.95 14.02
C LEU A 20 -4.56 -1.69 15.25
N VAL A 21 -3.45 -0.96 15.10
CA VAL A 21 -2.64 -0.53 16.26
C VAL A 21 -3.50 0.24 17.26
N HIS A 22 -4.29 1.20 16.80
CA HIS A 22 -5.16 2.00 17.66
C HIS A 22 -6.19 1.14 18.42
N CYS A 23 -6.75 0.12 17.79
CA CYS A 23 -7.66 -0.83 18.45
C CYS A 23 -6.96 -1.70 19.51
N LEU A 24 -5.65 -1.96 19.36
CA LEU A 24 -4.89 -2.86 20.23
C LEU A 24 -4.14 -2.15 21.37
N GLN A 25 -3.91 -0.84 21.28
CA GLN A 25 -3.02 -0.10 22.19
C GLN A 25 -3.46 -0.12 23.67
N ASN A 26 -4.75 -0.36 23.95
CA ASN A 26 -5.31 -0.40 25.30
C ASN A 26 -5.47 -1.82 25.85
N ASN A 27 -4.94 -2.84 25.17
CA ASN A 27 -5.03 -4.23 25.62
C ASN A 27 -3.73 -4.65 26.33
N ASP A 28 -3.80 -4.73 27.66
CA ASP A 28 -2.65 -5.05 28.52
C ASP A 28 -2.09 -6.47 28.30
N SER A 29 -2.87 -7.37 27.70
CA SER A 29 -2.42 -8.73 27.36
C SER A 29 -1.61 -8.79 26.06
N ILE A 30 -1.44 -7.67 25.35
CA ILE A 30 -0.84 -7.63 24.01
C ILE A 30 0.34 -6.65 23.97
N GLU A 31 1.39 -7.06 23.27
CA GLU A 31 2.51 -6.21 22.90
C GLU A 31 2.62 -6.16 21.38
N VAL A 32 2.36 -4.99 20.78
CA VAL A 32 2.45 -4.80 19.33
C VAL A 32 3.82 -4.25 18.95
N ILE A 33 4.49 -4.94 18.02
CA ILE A 33 5.66 -4.45 17.31
C ILE A 33 5.23 -4.07 15.90
N PHE A 34 5.16 -2.76 15.64
CA PHE A 34 4.79 -2.20 14.35
C PHE A 34 6.02 -2.13 13.44
N SER A 35 5.92 -2.69 12.24
CA SER A 35 7.06 -2.85 11.35
C SER A 35 6.83 -2.20 9.99
N LEU A 36 7.72 -1.27 9.63
CA LEU A 36 7.74 -0.61 8.34
C LEU A 36 8.95 -0.99 7.52
N ALA A 37 8.78 -1.07 6.20
CA ALA A 37 9.87 -1.40 5.28
C ALA A 37 10.92 -0.28 5.09
N GLY A 38 10.66 0.95 5.58
CA GLY A 38 11.55 2.10 5.36
C GLY A 38 11.44 2.69 3.96
N VAL A 39 10.28 2.53 3.30
CA VAL A 39 10.04 3.07 1.96
C VAL A 39 9.85 4.59 1.97
N THR A 40 9.53 5.18 3.13
CA THR A 40 9.44 6.65 3.24
C THR A 40 10.46 7.19 4.23
N LYS A 41 11.01 8.40 3.97
CA LYS A 41 12.00 9.06 4.83
C LYS A 41 11.40 9.39 6.20
N ASN A 42 10.19 9.93 6.21
CA ASN A 42 9.47 10.32 7.43
C ASN A 42 8.14 9.52 7.53
N PRO A 43 8.19 8.25 7.98
CA PRO A 43 6.97 7.48 8.19
C PRO A 43 6.17 8.04 9.38
N VAL A 44 4.84 8.05 9.24
CA VAL A 44 3.96 8.30 10.39
C VAL A 44 3.94 7.04 11.24
N LEU A 45 4.49 7.12 12.45
CA LEU A 45 4.51 6.02 13.40
C LEU A 45 3.34 6.16 14.39
N PRO A 46 2.63 5.07 14.70
CA PRO A 46 1.67 5.07 15.79
C PRO A 46 2.38 5.37 17.12
N ARG A 47 1.73 6.17 17.97
CA ARG A 47 2.21 6.46 19.32
C ARG A 47 2.01 5.23 20.21
N ASN A 48 2.80 5.14 21.28
CA ASN A 48 2.65 4.13 22.35
C ASN A 48 2.83 2.66 21.93
N VAL A 49 3.48 2.40 20.78
CA VAL A 49 3.89 1.04 20.39
C VAL A 49 5.35 0.99 19.97
N ILE A 50 5.96 -0.18 20.10
CA ILE A 50 7.32 -0.42 19.61
C ILE A 50 7.28 -0.40 18.10
N SER A 51 8.08 0.46 17.48
CA SER A 51 8.16 0.57 16.01
C SER A 51 9.55 0.18 15.51
N ARG A 52 9.61 -0.58 14.42
CA ARG A 52 10.86 -0.89 13.68
C ARG A 52 10.76 -0.42 12.23
N VAL A 53 11.91 -0.01 11.68
CA VAL A 53 12.05 0.39 10.28
C VAL A 53 13.18 -0.40 9.65
N GLY A 54 12.91 -1.03 8.50
CA GLY A 54 13.89 -1.77 7.71
C GLY A 54 13.41 -3.15 7.30
N GLY A 55 14.10 -3.71 6.30
CA GLY A 55 13.85 -5.07 5.83
C GLY A 55 14.20 -6.14 6.87
N PHE A 56 13.85 -7.38 6.57
CA PHE A 56 14.21 -8.54 7.38
C PHE A 56 15.32 -9.41 6.77
N GLY A 57 15.78 -9.12 5.55
CA GLY A 57 16.71 -10.01 4.84
C GLY A 57 16.01 -11.24 4.22
N GLY A 58 14.82 -11.06 3.65
CA GLY A 58 14.04 -12.13 3.01
C GLY A 58 13.35 -13.05 4.03
N VAL A 59 12.97 -14.25 3.57
CA VAL A 59 12.24 -15.24 4.39
C VAL A 59 13.09 -15.72 5.56
N THR A 60 14.35 -16.09 5.31
CA THR A 60 15.27 -16.60 6.33
C THR A 60 15.50 -15.62 7.47
N GLY A 61 15.78 -14.35 7.14
CA GLY A 61 15.98 -13.34 8.17
C GLY A 61 14.68 -12.98 8.91
N LEU A 62 13.52 -13.05 8.25
CA LEU A 62 12.23 -12.91 8.95
C LEU A 62 11.98 -14.06 9.93
N ILE A 63 12.29 -15.31 9.57
CA ILE A 63 12.18 -16.47 10.47
C ILE A 63 13.06 -16.27 11.72
N MET A 64 14.33 -15.92 11.52
CA MET A 64 15.26 -15.65 12.63
C MET A 64 14.72 -14.53 13.52
N TRP A 65 14.22 -13.45 12.92
CA TRP A 65 13.68 -12.33 13.66
C TRP A 65 12.45 -12.73 14.48
N LEU A 66 11.48 -13.45 13.89
CA LEU A 66 10.29 -13.94 14.58
C LEU A 66 10.65 -14.79 15.81
N LYS A 67 11.60 -15.72 15.65
CA LYS A 67 12.07 -16.61 16.73
C LYS A 67 12.79 -15.84 17.83
N ASN A 68 13.76 -15.00 17.46
CA ASN A 68 14.57 -14.24 18.42
C ASN A 68 13.73 -13.26 19.25
N ASN A 69 12.64 -12.74 18.67
CA ASN A 69 11.74 -11.81 19.36
C ASN A 69 10.55 -12.50 20.05
N GLN A 70 10.44 -13.83 19.95
CA GLN A 70 9.35 -14.66 20.49
C GLN A 70 7.98 -14.14 20.06
N ILE A 71 7.80 -13.93 18.75
CA ILE A 71 6.53 -13.45 18.20
C ILE A 71 5.50 -14.57 18.27
N ASP A 72 4.34 -14.27 18.85
CA ASP A 72 3.20 -15.18 18.95
C ASP A 72 2.30 -15.09 17.71
N PHE A 73 2.13 -13.90 17.13
CA PHE A 73 1.23 -13.65 15.99
C PHE A 73 1.89 -12.79 14.92
N LEU A 74 1.67 -13.13 13.64
CA LEU A 74 2.08 -12.31 12.50
C LEU A 74 0.86 -11.79 11.75
N ILE A 75 0.68 -10.47 11.77
CA ILE A 75 -0.36 -9.80 10.98
C ILE A 75 0.30 -9.02 9.86
N ASP A 76 -0.03 -9.36 8.62
CA ASP A 76 0.37 -8.63 7.43
C ASP A 76 -0.72 -7.63 7.02
N ALA A 77 -0.49 -6.35 7.32
CA ALA A 77 -1.31 -5.23 6.86
C ALA A 77 -0.51 -4.31 5.92
N THR A 78 0.43 -4.87 5.15
CA THR A 78 1.19 -4.12 4.14
C THR A 78 0.31 -3.72 2.95
N HIS A 79 0.83 -2.84 2.09
CA HIS A 79 0.10 -2.37 0.91
C HIS A 79 -0.26 -3.56 -0.03
N PRO A 80 -1.43 -3.60 -0.69
CA PRO A 80 -1.84 -4.73 -1.57
C PRO A 80 -0.91 -5.03 -2.77
N PHE A 81 0.08 -4.18 -3.02
CA PHE A 81 1.11 -4.37 -4.05
C PHE A 81 2.45 -4.85 -3.46
N ALA A 82 2.53 -5.07 -2.15
CA ALA A 82 3.72 -5.56 -1.45
C ALA A 82 3.78 -7.10 -1.45
N LEU A 83 3.42 -7.74 -2.58
CA LEU A 83 3.31 -9.19 -2.73
C LEU A 83 4.52 -9.96 -2.20
N GLN A 84 5.73 -9.45 -2.45
CA GLN A 84 6.95 -10.07 -1.96
C GLN A 84 6.99 -10.15 -0.43
N MET A 85 6.58 -9.07 0.25
CA MET A 85 6.56 -9.05 1.72
C MET A 85 5.48 -9.99 2.26
N THR A 86 4.29 -9.99 1.67
CA THR A 86 3.23 -10.93 2.05
C THR A 86 3.65 -12.38 1.87
N ASN A 87 4.25 -12.72 0.73
CA ASN A 87 4.78 -14.06 0.48
C ASN A 87 5.86 -14.45 1.49
N ASN A 88 6.75 -13.52 1.84
CA ASN A 88 7.78 -13.77 2.84
C ASN A 88 7.17 -14.00 4.23
N ALA A 89 6.21 -13.18 4.63
CA ALA A 89 5.51 -13.26 5.90
C ALA A 89 4.75 -14.59 6.04
N TRP A 90 4.00 -14.97 5.02
CA TRP A 90 3.25 -16.22 5.01
C TRP A 90 4.17 -17.45 5.13
N LYS A 91 5.26 -17.49 4.35
CA LYS A 91 6.25 -18.57 4.42
C LYS A 91 6.92 -18.64 5.79
N ALA A 92 7.35 -17.49 6.32
CA ALA A 92 8.02 -17.43 7.62
C ALA A 92 7.09 -17.86 8.76
N ALA A 93 5.83 -17.41 8.76
CA ALA A 93 4.86 -17.81 9.78
C ALA A 93 4.60 -19.33 9.77
N LYS A 94 4.43 -19.93 8.58
CA LYS A 94 4.31 -21.39 8.45
C LYS A 94 5.51 -22.13 9.03
N ILE A 95 6.73 -21.68 8.72
CA ILE A 95 7.96 -22.32 9.20
C ILE A 95 8.14 -22.14 10.71
N CYS A 96 7.72 -20.99 11.26
CA CYS A 96 7.75 -20.74 12.70
C CYS A 96 6.58 -21.40 13.46
N GLY A 97 5.56 -21.91 12.76
CA GLY A 97 4.37 -22.48 13.39
C GLY A 97 3.51 -21.47 14.13
N ILE A 98 3.51 -20.19 13.72
CA ILE A 98 2.73 -19.13 14.37
C ILE A 98 1.51 -18.73 13.53
N PRO A 99 0.38 -18.35 14.15
CA PRO A 99 -0.79 -17.84 13.44
C PRO A 99 -0.45 -16.62 12.57
N PHE A 100 -0.99 -16.64 11.35
CA PHE A 100 -0.82 -15.58 10.36
C PHE A 100 -2.17 -15.07 9.88
N LEU A 101 -2.27 -13.76 9.73
CA LEU A 101 -3.43 -13.11 9.11
C LEU A 101 -2.99 -12.01 8.15
N ASN A 102 -3.54 -12.00 6.94
CA ASN A 102 -3.44 -10.87 6.04
C ASN A 102 -4.66 -9.95 6.20
N LEU A 103 -4.43 -8.70 6.61
CA LEU A 103 -5.45 -7.64 6.65
C LEU A 103 -5.35 -6.82 5.36
N GLN A 104 -6.26 -7.11 4.43
CA GLN A 104 -6.24 -6.48 3.11
C GLN A 104 -7.64 -6.03 2.69
N ARG A 105 -7.81 -4.71 2.59
CA ARG A 105 -9.05 -4.09 2.11
C ARG A 105 -9.42 -4.52 0.69
N PRO A 106 -10.71 -4.49 0.30
CA PRO A 106 -11.15 -4.83 -1.04
C PRO A 106 -10.53 -3.92 -2.12
N ALA A 107 -10.44 -4.42 -3.35
CA ALA A 107 -10.12 -3.60 -4.52
C ALA A 107 -11.28 -2.64 -4.82
N TRP A 108 -10.97 -1.46 -5.36
CA TRP A 108 -12.01 -0.61 -5.90
C TRP A 108 -12.68 -1.31 -7.07
N GLN A 109 -13.99 -1.10 -7.19
CA GLN A 109 -14.80 -1.58 -8.29
C GLN A 109 -15.10 -0.41 -9.22
N LYS A 110 -15.11 -0.68 -10.52
CA LYS A 110 -15.53 0.27 -11.54
C LYS A 110 -17.00 0.63 -11.32
N ARG A 111 -17.34 1.91 -11.35
CA ARG A 111 -18.71 2.43 -11.21
C ARG A 111 -19.20 3.03 -12.53
N ASP A 112 -20.50 3.27 -12.63
CA ASP A 112 -21.07 3.97 -13.78
C ASP A 112 -20.40 5.33 -13.98
N GLY A 113 -20.06 5.65 -15.23
CA GLY A 113 -19.30 6.83 -15.62
C GLY A 113 -17.78 6.69 -15.49
N ASP A 114 -17.25 5.61 -14.89
CA ASP A 114 -15.80 5.39 -14.86
C ASP A 114 -15.24 4.95 -16.22
N HIS A 115 -14.19 5.62 -16.68
CA HIS A 115 -13.45 5.27 -17.89
C HIS A 115 -12.16 4.51 -17.55
N TRP A 116 -12.28 3.31 -16.97
CA TRP A 116 -11.12 2.50 -16.61
C TRP A 116 -10.62 1.64 -17.77
N TYR A 117 -9.30 1.67 -18.00
CA TYR A 117 -8.52 0.68 -18.75
C TYR A 117 -7.79 -0.21 -17.75
N GLU A 118 -8.23 -1.46 -17.62
CA GLU A 118 -7.66 -2.38 -16.65
C GLU A 118 -6.46 -3.12 -17.23
N VAL A 119 -5.35 -3.12 -16.50
CA VAL A 119 -4.10 -3.76 -16.91
C VAL A 119 -3.50 -4.55 -15.76
N ASN A 120 -2.72 -5.58 -16.05
CA ASN A 120 -2.14 -6.46 -15.03
C ASN A 120 -0.74 -6.01 -14.58
N SER A 121 -0.15 -5.02 -15.25
CA SER A 121 1.23 -4.62 -14.97
C SER A 121 1.53 -3.16 -15.38
N ILE A 122 2.64 -2.62 -14.84
CA ILE A 122 3.16 -1.30 -15.24
C ILE A 122 3.57 -1.29 -16.71
N PRO A 123 4.29 -2.30 -17.25
CA PRO A 123 4.58 -2.37 -18.68
C PRO A 123 3.35 -2.33 -19.59
N GLU A 124 2.25 -2.98 -19.20
CA GLU A 124 0.98 -2.88 -19.93
C GLU A 124 0.40 -1.46 -19.85
N ALA A 125 0.46 -0.80 -18.69
CA ALA A 125 0.02 0.58 -18.54
C ALA A 125 0.80 1.53 -19.48
N VAL A 126 2.12 1.35 -19.54
CA VAL A 126 3.02 2.06 -20.47
C VAL A 126 2.56 1.80 -21.91
N LYS A 127 2.34 0.55 -22.31
CA LYS A 127 1.88 0.21 -23.67
C LYS A 127 0.54 0.88 -24.03
N ILE A 128 -0.41 0.99 -23.10
CA ILE A 128 -1.71 1.63 -23.34
C ILE A 128 -1.60 3.14 -23.58
N LEU A 129 -0.68 3.84 -22.91
CA LEU A 129 -0.49 5.28 -23.11
C LEU A 129 -0.13 5.63 -24.56
N GLY A 130 0.54 4.70 -25.26
CA GLY A 130 0.80 4.81 -26.69
C GLY A 130 1.81 5.90 -27.05
N HIS A 131 1.76 6.37 -28.30
CA HIS A 131 2.79 7.27 -28.85
C HIS A 131 2.39 8.75 -28.85
N ARG A 132 1.09 9.07 -28.81
CA ARG A 132 0.61 10.46 -28.75
C ARG A 132 1.08 11.10 -27.44
N THR A 133 1.63 12.30 -27.48
CA THR A 133 1.95 13.07 -26.27
C THR A 133 0.69 13.34 -25.45
N LEU A 134 0.72 12.96 -24.17
CA LEU A 134 -0.36 13.14 -23.21
C LEU A 134 0.14 13.85 -21.96
N ARG A 135 -0.80 14.43 -21.21
CA ARG A 135 -0.60 14.97 -19.86
C ARG A 135 -1.06 13.93 -18.83
N VAL A 136 -0.11 13.22 -18.24
CA VAL A 136 -0.36 11.99 -17.46
C VAL A 136 -0.14 12.23 -15.98
N PHE A 137 -1.14 11.88 -15.16
CA PHE A 137 -1.02 11.90 -13.71
C PHE A 137 -0.64 10.51 -13.16
N LEU A 138 0.59 10.36 -12.68
CA LEU A 138 1.12 9.13 -12.11
C LEU A 138 0.93 9.12 -10.58
N THR A 139 0.17 8.13 -10.11
CA THR A 139 -0.09 7.89 -8.68
C THR A 139 0.27 6.45 -8.27
N ILE A 140 1.35 5.94 -8.85
CA ILE A 140 1.84 4.55 -8.75
C ILE A 140 2.87 4.34 -7.64
N GLY A 141 3.34 5.42 -7.01
CA GLY A 141 4.42 5.42 -6.02
C GLY A 141 5.81 5.44 -6.66
N ARG A 142 6.83 5.73 -5.84
CA ARG A 142 8.19 6.04 -6.34
C ARG A 142 8.94 4.90 -7.05
N LYS A 143 8.64 3.64 -6.71
CA LYS A 143 9.45 2.48 -7.14
C LYS A 143 9.32 2.17 -8.63
N ASP A 144 8.21 2.57 -9.24
CA ASP A 144 7.85 2.16 -10.60
C ASP A 144 7.99 3.30 -11.62
N ILE A 145 8.49 4.46 -11.20
CA ILE A 145 8.62 5.65 -12.06
C ILE A 145 9.66 5.43 -13.16
N LEU A 146 10.75 4.71 -12.86
CA LEU A 146 11.83 4.45 -13.81
C LEU A 146 11.31 3.81 -15.11
N LEU A 147 10.30 2.95 -15.02
CA LEU A 147 9.69 2.30 -16.19
C LEU A 147 9.05 3.31 -17.16
N PHE A 148 8.53 4.44 -16.66
CA PHE A 148 7.98 5.50 -17.51
C PHE A 148 9.09 6.32 -18.15
N LYS A 149 10.19 6.56 -17.43
CA LYS A 149 11.39 7.21 -17.97
C LYS A 149 12.00 6.40 -19.12
N GLU A 150 12.12 5.09 -18.96
CA GLU A 150 12.85 4.24 -19.91
C GLU A 150 12.06 3.95 -21.20
N ASN A 151 10.73 3.99 -21.15
CA ASN A 151 9.89 3.51 -22.26
C ASN A 151 9.12 4.61 -22.99
N ILE A 152 8.78 5.73 -22.32
CA ILE A 152 7.87 6.75 -22.88
C ILE A 152 8.26 8.15 -22.38
N ILE A 153 9.23 8.77 -23.04
CA ILE A 153 9.79 10.08 -22.66
C ILE A 153 9.00 11.28 -23.17
N GLN A 154 8.07 11.10 -24.11
CA GLN A 154 7.42 12.19 -24.84
C GLN A 154 6.19 12.77 -24.14
N HIS A 155 5.71 12.18 -23.05
CA HIS A 155 4.57 12.68 -22.28
C HIS A 155 5.00 13.70 -21.21
N HIS A 156 4.06 14.52 -20.78
CA HIS A 156 4.22 15.37 -19.60
C HIS A 156 3.64 14.65 -18.38
N TYR A 157 4.45 14.44 -17.36
CA TYR A 157 4.07 13.66 -16.18
C TYR A 157 3.89 14.55 -14.96
N TRP A 158 2.77 14.41 -14.27
CA TRP A 158 2.59 14.85 -12.90
C TRP A 158 2.73 13.63 -12.00
N ILE A 159 3.73 13.62 -11.13
CA ILE A 159 4.05 12.48 -10.29
C ILE A 159 3.73 12.83 -8.85
N ARG A 160 2.70 12.21 -8.28
CA ARG A 160 2.41 12.35 -6.86
C ARG A 160 3.08 11.24 -6.06
N SER A 161 3.93 11.65 -5.11
CA SER A 161 4.64 10.74 -4.21
C SER A 161 4.68 11.32 -2.80
N VAL A 162 4.81 10.45 -1.79
CA VAL A 162 4.95 10.87 -0.38
C VAL A 162 6.31 11.49 -0.12
N ASP A 163 7.36 10.89 -0.68
CA ASP A 163 8.70 11.48 -0.74
C ASP A 163 9.08 11.70 -2.19
N LYS A 164 9.76 12.81 -2.47
CA LYS A 164 10.31 13.09 -3.79
C LYS A 164 11.17 11.90 -4.28
N PRO A 165 10.88 11.31 -5.46
CA PRO A 165 11.74 10.31 -6.09
C PRO A 165 13.12 10.90 -6.42
N ASP A 166 14.11 10.03 -6.60
CA ASP A 166 15.43 10.46 -7.07
C ASP A 166 15.33 11.07 -8.47
N ASP A 167 16.01 12.20 -8.71
CA ASP A 167 15.95 12.88 -10.02
C ASP A 167 16.47 11.98 -11.16
N THR A 168 17.34 11.01 -10.85
CA THR A 168 17.86 10.04 -11.83
C THR A 168 16.80 9.07 -12.35
N VAL A 169 15.65 8.91 -11.69
CA VAL A 169 14.56 8.04 -12.17
C VAL A 169 13.42 8.80 -12.84
N LEU A 170 13.45 10.14 -12.86
CA LEU A 170 12.37 10.95 -13.41
C LEU A 170 12.42 10.99 -14.96
N PRO A 171 11.26 10.92 -15.64
CA PRO A 171 11.14 11.26 -17.05
C PRO A 171 11.56 12.70 -17.33
N SER A 172 11.94 13.00 -18.58
CA SER A 172 12.44 14.33 -18.98
C SER A 172 11.44 15.48 -18.77
N HIS A 173 10.14 15.21 -18.86
CA HIS A 173 9.07 16.18 -18.64
C HIS A 173 8.22 15.77 -17.45
N ALA A 174 8.73 15.98 -16.23
CA ALA A 174 8.08 15.55 -15.01
C ALA A 174 7.99 16.67 -13.95
N GLU A 175 6.79 16.85 -13.40
CA GLU A 175 6.50 17.69 -12.24
C GLU A 175 6.21 16.77 -11.04
N VAL A 176 6.97 16.94 -9.95
CA VAL A 176 6.81 16.11 -8.74
C VAL A 176 6.00 16.84 -7.69
N ILE A 177 4.89 16.23 -7.27
CA ILE A 177 4.03 16.71 -6.20
C ILE A 177 4.29 15.84 -4.97
N THR A 178 4.89 16.44 -3.94
CA THR A 178 5.12 15.77 -2.67
C THR A 178 3.89 15.93 -1.79
N ALA A 179 3.08 14.88 -1.66
CA ALA A 179 1.84 14.92 -0.90
C ALA A 179 1.49 13.57 -0.29
N ARG A 180 0.82 13.60 0.86
CA ARG A 180 0.29 12.43 1.57
C ARG A 180 -1.21 12.64 1.78
N GLY A 181 -2.00 11.61 1.53
CA GLY A 181 -3.44 11.65 1.76
C GLY A 181 -3.80 11.76 3.26
N PRO A 182 -5.09 11.88 3.59
CA PRO A 182 -6.22 11.73 2.67
C PRO A 182 -6.33 12.88 1.66
N PHE A 183 -6.89 12.58 0.49
CA PHE A 183 -7.18 13.57 -0.56
C PHE A 183 -8.70 13.74 -0.69
N ASP A 184 -9.16 14.97 -0.88
CA ASP A 184 -10.57 15.28 -1.12
C ASP A 184 -10.88 15.42 -2.62
N VAL A 185 -12.14 15.20 -2.99
CA VAL A 185 -12.57 15.15 -4.40
C VAL A 185 -12.46 16.51 -5.09
N GLN A 186 -12.68 17.60 -4.37
CA GLN A 186 -12.69 18.94 -4.97
C GLN A 186 -11.28 19.38 -5.35
N SER A 187 -10.32 19.21 -4.43
CA SER A 187 -8.90 19.48 -4.70
C SER A 187 -8.37 18.62 -5.85
N GLU A 188 -8.75 17.33 -5.91
CA GLU A 188 -8.36 16.48 -7.06
C GLU A 188 -8.99 16.97 -8.37
N TYR A 189 -10.26 17.38 -8.36
CA TYR A 189 -10.93 17.92 -9.54
C TYR A 189 -10.26 19.19 -10.05
N ASP A 190 -9.98 20.14 -9.16
CA ASP A 190 -9.33 21.40 -9.50
C ASP A 190 -7.91 21.16 -10.00
N PHE A 191 -7.17 20.24 -9.39
CA PHE A 191 -5.85 19.82 -9.84
C PHE A 191 -5.90 19.24 -11.27
N LEU A 192 -6.76 18.26 -11.53
CA LEU A 192 -6.87 17.62 -12.84
C LEU A 192 -7.25 18.64 -13.93
N LYS A 193 -8.13 19.59 -13.61
CA LYS A 193 -8.55 20.65 -14.51
C LYS A 193 -7.45 21.68 -14.77
N GLN A 194 -6.80 22.19 -13.71
CA GLN A 194 -5.74 23.19 -13.78
C GLN A 194 -4.58 22.71 -14.65
N TYR A 195 -4.17 21.45 -14.49
CA TYR A 195 -3.05 20.89 -15.22
C TYR A 195 -3.46 20.20 -16.53
N HIS A 196 -4.74 20.28 -16.93
CA HIS A 196 -5.29 19.64 -18.12
C HIS A 196 -4.88 18.17 -18.22
N ILE A 197 -5.03 17.42 -17.14
CA ILE A 197 -4.68 16.00 -17.11
C ILE A 197 -5.58 15.24 -18.09
N GLU A 198 -4.97 14.48 -18.99
CA GLU A 198 -5.66 13.68 -20.00
C GLU A 198 -5.79 12.21 -19.60
N CYS A 199 -4.95 11.72 -18.69
CA CYS A 199 -4.99 10.33 -18.22
C CYS A 199 -4.42 10.21 -16.81
N ILE A 200 -5.03 9.35 -15.98
CA ILE A 200 -4.46 8.93 -14.70
C ILE A 200 -3.91 7.52 -14.83
N VAL A 201 -2.70 7.26 -14.34
CA VAL A 201 -2.20 5.90 -14.11
C VAL A 201 -2.12 5.65 -12.61
N THR A 202 -2.78 4.58 -12.17
CA THR A 202 -2.83 4.26 -10.74
C THR A 202 -2.91 2.76 -10.48
N LYS A 203 -2.54 2.39 -9.26
CA LYS A 203 -2.70 1.04 -8.73
C LYS A 203 -4.06 0.91 -8.09
N ASN A 204 -4.73 -0.22 -8.27
CA ASN A 204 -5.96 -0.56 -7.56
C ASN A 204 -5.66 -0.92 -6.09
N SER A 205 -5.18 0.06 -5.33
CA SER A 205 -4.78 -0.10 -3.93
C SER A 205 -5.98 -0.23 -2.98
N GLY A 206 -7.19 0.05 -3.45
CA GLY A 206 -8.36 0.17 -2.59
C GLY A 206 -8.21 1.30 -1.56
N GLY A 207 -9.13 1.33 -0.59
CA GLY A 207 -9.12 2.31 0.50
C GLY A 207 -9.68 3.67 0.10
N GLN A 208 -10.39 4.31 1.03
CA GLN A 208 -11.14 5.53 0.72
C GLN A 208 -10.26 6.78 0.66
N THR A 209 -9.19 6.83 1.46
CA THR A 209 -8.34 8.03 1.64
C THR A 209 -7.62 8.49 0.38
N VAL A 210 -7.52 7.64 -0.64
CA VAL A 210 -6.83 7.94 -1.90
C VAL A 210 -7.71 7.71 -3.14
N TYR A 211 -9.02 7.48 -2.95
CA TYR A 211 -9.97 7.23 -4.05
C TYR A 211 -10.42 8.51 -4.75
N ALA A 212 -10.32 9.67 -4.10
CA ALA A 212 -10.81 10.95 -4.59
C ALA A 212 -10.39 11.30 -6.03
N LYS A 213 -9.18 10.91 -6.45
CA LYS A 213 -8.70 11.09 -7.84
C LYS A 213 -9.56 10.40 -8.90
N ILE A 214 -10.15 9.26 -8.54
CA ILE A 214 -11.03 8.48 -9.41
C ILE A 214 -12.40 9.16 -9.50
N ASP A 215 -12.93 9.64 -8.38
CA ASP A 215 -14.16 10.42 -8.38
C ASP A 215 -14.02 11.71 -9.20
N ALA A 216 -12.88 12.40 -9.07
CA ALA A 216 -12.56 13.58 -9.88
C ALA A 216 -12.40 13.24 -11.37
N ALA A 217 -11.70 12.15 -11.70
CA ALA A 217 -11.56 11.68 -13.07
C ALA A 217 -12.91 11.35 -13.71
N ARG A 218 -13.81 10.69 -12.97
CA ARG A 218 -15.19 10.41 -13.40
C ARG A 218 -15.96 11.69 -13.75
N LYS A 219 -15.89 12.72 -12.90
CA LYS A 219 -16.55 14.02 -13.13
C LYS A 219 -16.04 14.72 -14.39
N LEU A 220 -14.78 14.50 -14.76
CA LEU A 220 -14.11 15.10 -15.91
C LEU A 220 -14.06 14.18 -17.13
N SER A 221 -14.65 12.98 -17.05
CA SER A 221 -14.55 11.92 -18.06
C SER A 221 -13.11 11.54 -18.43
N ILE A 222 -12.16 11.76 -17.51
CA ILE A 222 -10.73 11.45 -17.71
C ILE A 222 -10.52 9.94 -17.60
N PRO A 223 -9.85 9.30 -18.58
CA PRO A 223 -9.53 7.89 -18.50
C PRO A 223 -8.56 7.57 -17.36
N VAL A 224 -8.76 6.41 -16.75
CA VAL A 224 -7.90 5.87 -15.69
C VAL A 224 -7.33 4.54 -16.15
N ILE A 225 -6.02 4.46 -16.31
CA ILE A 225 -5.31 3.19 -16.45
C ILE A 225 -5.15 2.61 -15.04
N MET A 226 -5.95 1.57 -14.77
CA MET A 226 -6.06 0.91 -13.48
C MET A 226 -5.21 -0.36 -13.49
N ILE A 227 -4.08 -0.32 -12.81
CA ILE A 227 -3.21 -1.48 -12.64
C ILE A 227 -3.82 -2.38 -11.55
N GLN A 228 -4.15 -3.60 -11.94
CA GLN A 228 -4.74 -4.61 -11.07
C GLN A 228 -3.73 -5.13 -10.06
N ARG A 229 -4.26 -5.66 -8.95
CA ARG A 229 -3.43 -6.20 -7.87
C ARG A 229 -2.70 -7.45 -8.35
N PRO A 230 -1.49 -7.71 -7.84
CA PRO A 230 -0.85 -8.99 -8.05
C PRO A 230 -1.72 -10.13 -7.50
N VAL A 231 -1.64 -11.29 -8.15
CA VAL A 231 -2.33 -12.51 -7.69
C VAL A 231 -1.71 -12.95 -6.36
N MET A 232 -2.54 -13.02 -5.33
CA MET A 232 -2.15 -13.47 -4.00
C MET A 232 -2.27 -15.00 -3.91
N PRO A 233 -1.37 -15.69 -3.18
CA PRO A 233 -1.59 -17.09 -2.83
C PRO A 233 -2.83 -17.23 -1.94
N GLN A 234 -3.41 -18.43 -1.87
CA GLN A 234 -4.44 -18.70 -0.86
C GLN A 234 -3.83 -18.64 0.55
N LEU A 235 -4.30 -17.69 1.35
CA LEU A 235 -3.86 -17.45 2.72
C LEU A 235 -5.03 -16.94 3.60
N PRO A 236 -4.95 -17.10 4.93
CA PRO A 236 -5.94 -16.52 5.84
C PRO A 236 -5.97 -15.00 5.69
N SER A 237 -7.14 -14.45 5.33
CA SER A 237 -7.29 -13.02 5.12
C SER A 237 -8.63 -12.48 5.57
N VAL A 238 -8.63 -11.21 5.96
CA VAL A 238 -9.82 -10.43 6.28
C VAL A 238 -9.73 -9.04 5.66
N SER A 239 -10.88 -8.43 5.40
CA SER A 239 -10.97 -7.18 4.64
C SER A 239 -11.03 -5.91 5.49
N THR A 240 -11.16 -6.04 6.82
CA THR A 240 -11.44 -4.92 7.73
C THR A 240 -10.70 -5.06 9.04
N THR A 241 -10.33 -3.93 9.64
CA THR A 241 -9.69 -3.85 10.95
C THR A 241 -10.46 -4.60 12.04
N ASP A 242 -11.79 -4.46 12.09
CA ASP A 242 -12.63 -5.11 13.10
C ASP A 242 -12.55 -6.63 13.04
N LYS A 243 -12.60 -7.21 11.83
CA LYS A 243 -12.42 -8.65 11.62
C LYS A 243 -11.02 -9.13 12.01
N ALA A 244 -9.99 -8.31 11.78
CA ALA A 244 -8.63 -8.65 12.20
C ALA A 244 -8.49 -8.63 13.73
N TYR A 245 -9.10 -7.66 14.38
CA TYR A 245 -9.19 -7.59 15.83
C TYR A 245 -9.93 -8.81 16.40
N GLN A 246 -11.10 -9.15 15.86
CA GLN A 246 -11.89 -10.32 16.27
C GLN A 246 -11.11 -11.63 16.09
N TRP A 247 -10.45 -11.80 14.94
CA TRP A 247 -9.59 -12.96 14.68
C TRP A 247 -8.49 -13.08 15.74
N LEU A 248 -7.85 -11.97 16.09
CA LEU A 248 -6.80 -12.00 17.10
C LEU A 248 -7.37 -12.35 18.48
N MET A 249 -8.47 -11.71 18.90
CA MET A 249 -9.10 -11.99 20.19
C MET A 249 -9.52 -13.46 20.33
N SER A 250 -10.03 -14.08 19.27
CA SER A 250 -10.43 -15.49 19.30
C SER A 250 -9.23 -16.44 19.50
N HIS A 251 -8.04 -16.07 19.03
CA HIS A 251 -6.82 -16.85 19.23
C HIS A 251 -6.14 -16.60 20.58
N LEU A 252 -6.50 -15.53 21.28
CA LEU A 252 -5.99 -15.26 22.64
C LEU A 252 -6.77 -16.01 23.71
N GLN A 253 -8.01 -16.42 23.40
CA GLN A 253 -8.91 -17.16 24.29
C GLN A 253 -8.73 -18.69 24.20
N GLY A 254 -8.09 -19.19 23.14
CA GLY A 254 -7.74 -20.61 22.95
C GLY A 254 -6.31 -20.90 23.34
#